data_AF-A0A1G2F278-F1
#
_entry.id   AF-A0A1G2F278-F1
#
_cell.length_a   1.000
_cell.length_b   1.000
_cell.length_c   1.000
_cell.angle_alpha   90.00
_cell.angle_beta   90.00
_cell.angle_gamma   90.00
#
_symmetry.space_group_name_H-M   'P 1'
#
loop_
_entity.id
_entity.type
_entity.pdbx_description
1 polymer ?
#
loop_
_entity_poly.entity_id
_entity_poly.type
_entity_poly.pdbx_seq_one_letter_code
_entity_poly.pdbx_strand_id
1 'polypeptide(L)'
;MRKKKKIYFILIIIVILAIGGALFWKFGNRNIEISNSGENTEENSKQDNGVSTITGEKCENYNRRPIAIMLAEDPITRPLSGIAEADLVIEMPVITGSITRMMAVFQCGSPEEIGSVRSARHDFIPLALGFDAIYAHWGGSHFALDKLDTGIINNLDAMINTYNSFFRKSGIIEPHNGFTSMDRLLNAAQKLGYRMDNKFSGYSHLDNLNPPDGGQKGRLIIGYGNHYRVYYDYDPEENVYRRWRDNQREIDKNSGNQVKASVVIIMKAESRMIEPPNYNEVDVEGEGEAIIYQNGEEIKGNWKKEGSYFKSKLQFLDKNGEEIKFIPGKIWIEVSEQGQENKWEIF
;
A
#
# COMPACT_ATOMS: atom_id res chain seq x y z
N MET A 1 -50.94 56.50 19.72
CA MET A 1 -50.39 55.70 18.59
C MET A 1 -49.50 54.50 18.95
N ARG A 2 -48.94 54.37 20.17
CA ARG A 2 -48.03 53.24 20.53
C ARG A 2 -48.70 51.92 20.94
N LYS A 3 -49.93 51.91 21.47
CA LYS A 3 -50.66 50.67 21.85
C LYS A 3 -51.18 49.87 20.64
N LYS A 4 -51.69 50.53 19.59
CA LYS A 4 -52.18 49.87 18.37
C LYS A 4 -51.06 49.15 17.58
N LYS A 5 -49.83 49.69 17.58
CA LYS A 5 -48.67 49.04 16.92
C LYS A 5 -48.21 47.76 17.62
N LYS A 6 -48.28 47.70 18.95
CA LYS A 6 -47.96 46.47 19.71
C LYS A 6 -48.97 45.34 19.47
N ILE A 7 -50.25 45.69 19.34
CA ILE A 7 -51.31 44.71 19.03
C ILE A 7 -51.14 44.14 17.62
N TYR A 8 -50.80 44.97 16.63
CA TYR A 8 -50.49 44.51 15.27
C TYR A 8 -49.28 43.57 15.22
N PHE A 9 -48.23 43.85 16.00
CA PHE A 9 -47.04 43.01 16.05
C PHE A 9 -47.31 41.63 16.64
N ILE A 10 -48.14 41.55 17.69
CA ILE A 10 -48.56 40.28 18.29
C ILE A 10 -49.45 39.48 17.33
N LEU A 11 -50.36 40.13 16.61
CA LEU A 11 -51.19 39.48 15.58
C LEU A 11 -50.35 38.89 14.44
N ILE A 12 -49.30 39.58 14.00
CA ILE A 12 -48.39 39.08 12.96
C ILE A 12 -47.64 37.82 13.43
N ILE A 13 -47.15 37.80 14.68
CA ILE A 13 -46.46 36.63 15.24
C ILE A 13 -47.41 35.43 15.34
N ILE A 14 -48.65 35.63 15.76
CA ILE A 14 -49.66 34.57 15.83
C ILE A 14 -49.95 34.01 14.43
N VAL A 15 -50.04 34.86 13.40
CA VAL A 15 -50.23 34.42 12.01
C VAL A 15 -49.02 33.65 11.50
N ILE A 16 -47.79 34.07 11.81
CA ILE A 16 -46.56 33.34 11.42
C ILE A 16 -46.50 31.97 12.12
N LEU A 17 -46.84 31.88 13.41
CA LEU A 17 -46.89 30.62 14.13
C LEU A 17 -48.00 29.69 13.61
N ALA A 18 -49.16 30.23 13.23
CA ALA A 18 -50.24 29.47 12.62
C ALA A 18 -49.85 28.92 11.24
N ILE A 19 -49.15 29.73 10.42
CA ILE A 19 -48.61 29.29 9.12
C ILE A 19 -47.51 28.23 9.32
N GLY A 20 -46.62 28.42 10.29
CA GLY A 20 -45.58 27.44 10.64
C GLY A 20 -46.15 26.10 11.12
N GLY A 21 -47.18 26.14 11.97
CA GLY A 21 -47.92 24.95 12.41
C GLY A 21 -48.67 24.26 11.28
N ALA A 22 -49.30 25.02 10.38
CA ALA A 22 -49.98 24.47 9.21
C ALA A 22 -48.99 23.85 8.19
N LEU A 23 -47.81 24.44 7.99
CA LEU A 23 -46.75 23.88 7.16
C LEU A 23 -46.14 22.63 7.79
N PHE A 24 -45.90 22.62 9.10
CA PHE A 24 -45.42 21.45 9.83
C PHE A 24 -46.44 20.30 9.79
N TRP A 25 -47.74 20.59 9.86
CA TRP A 25 -48.77 19.55 9.73
C TRP A 25 -48.93 19.06 8.28
N LYS A 26 -48.80 19.94 7.28
CA LYS A 26 -48.92 19.60 5.85
C LYS A 26 -47.69 18.84 5.30
N PHE A 27 -46.52 19.02 5.90
CA PHE A 27 -45.27 18.38 5.46
C PHE A 27 -44.68 17.35 6.45
N GLY A 28 -45.05 17.37 7.73
CA GLY A 28 -44.52 16.48 8.76
C GLY A 28 -45.21 15.12 8.89
N ASN A 29 -46.27 14.85 8.10
CA ASN A 29 -47.05 13.62 8.20
C ASN A 29 -47.12 12.83 6.88
N ARG A 30 -46.03 12.81 6.11
CA ARG A 30 -45.86 11.85 5.02
C ARG A 30 -45.14 10.62 5.55
N ASN A 31 -45.90 9.55 5.79
CA ASN A 31 -45.34 8.20 5.88
C ASN A 31 -44.73 7.87 4.52
N ILE A 32 -43.42 7.62 4.51
CA ILE A 32 -42.74 7.08 3.34
C ILE A 32 -43.00 5.57 3.36
N GLU A 33 -43.92 5.10 2.54
CA GLU A 33 -43.98 3.69 2.15
C GLU A 33 -42.81 3.42 1.19
N ILE A 34 -41.78 2.73 1.70
CA ILE A 34 -40.71 2.20 0.87
C ILE A 34 -41.25 0.94 0.20
N SER A 35 -41.56 1.04 -1.08
CA SER A 35 -41.78 -0.13 -1.94
C SER A 35 -40.43 -0.77 -2.25
N ASN A 36 -40.34 -2.06 -1.94
CA ASN A 36 -39.18 -2.91 -2.17
C ASN A 36 -39.03 -3.15 -3.68
N SER A 37 -38.15 -2.39 -4.35
CA SER A 37 -37.58 -2.76 -5.65
C SER A 37 -36.34 -1.91 -5.92
N GLY A 38 -35.20 -2.45 -5.52
CA GLY A 38 -33.89 -1.86 -5.76
C GLY A 38 -32.88 -2.75 -5.06
N GLU A 39 -32.04 -3.41 -5.85
CA GLU A 39 -31.03 -4.37 -5.42
C GLU A 39 -30.22 -3.82 -4.25
N ASN A 40 -30.30 -4.50 -3.10
CA ASN A 40 -29.26 -4.47 -2.09
C ASN A 40 -28.04 -5.18 -2.67
N THR A 41 -27.21 -4.48 -3.43
CA THR A 41 -25.78 -4.79 -3.49
C THR A 41 -25.17 -4.28 -2.19
N GLU A 42 -25.40 -5.03 -1.11
CA GLU A 42 -24.46 -5.06 0.00
C GLU A 42 -23.15 -5.68 -0.52
N GLU A 43 -22.29 -4.90 -1.17
CA GLU A 43 -20.87 -5.22 -1.24
C GLU A 43 -20.22 -4.87 0.10
N ASN A 44 -20.56 -5.70 1.08
CA ASN A 44 -19.84 -5.78 2.34
C ASN A 44 -19.73 -7.25 2.74
N SER A 45 -19.28 -8.09 1.80
CA SER A 45 -18.69 -9.36 2.20
C SER A 45 -17.33 -9.07 2.79
N LYS A 46 -17.29 -8.79 4.09
CA LYS A 46 -16.14 -9.22 4.90
C LYS A 46 -15.90 -10.67 4.52
N GLN A 47 -14.83 -10.93 3.77
CA GLN A 47 -14.37 -12.28 3.53
C GLN A 47 -13.79 -12.79 4.86
N ASP A 48 -14.68 -13.20 5.76
CA ASP A 48 -14.37 -14.00 6.93
C ASP A 48 -14.17 -15.46 6.50
N ASN A 49 -13.29 -15.66 5.52
CA ASN A 49 -12.99 -16.94 4.90
C ASN A 49 -11.52 -17.34 5.09
N GLY A 50 -10.77 -16.61 5.92
CA GLY A 50 -9.36 -16.86 6.17
C GLY A 50 -8.44 -16.45 5.03
N VAL A 51 -8.87 -15.56 4.12
CA VAL A 51 -8.11 -15.17 2.93
C VAL A 51 -7.52 -13.77 3.07
N SER A 52 -6.23 -13.63 2.73
CA SER A 52 -5.51 -12.37 2.66
C SER A 52 -6.15 -11.42 1.66
N THR A 53 -6.40 -10.18 2.09
CA THR A 53 -6.90 -9.12 1.21
C THR A 53 -5.83 -8.65 0.21
N ILE A 54 -4.54 -8.79 0.54
CA ILE A 54 -3.45 -8.42 -0.38
C ILE A 54 -3.17 -9.56 -1.35
N THR A 55 -2.88 -10.75 -0.84
CA THR A 55 -2.36 -11.85 -1.66
C THR A 55 -3.43 -12.79 -2.18
N GLY A 56 -4.65 -12.78 -1.65
CA GLY A 56 -5.67 -13.77 -2.03
C GLY A 56 -5.35 -15.20 -1.54
N GLU A 57 -4.29 -15.38 -0.75
CA GLU A 57 -3.92 -16.67 -0.15
C GLU A 57 -4.60 -16.87 1.20
N LYS A 58 -4.87 -18.13 1.56
CA LYS A 58 -5.34 -18.45 2.91
C LYS A 58 -4.24 -18.25 3.93
N CYS A 59 -4.53 -17.58 5.03
CA CYS A 59 -3.59 -17.39 6.12
C CYS A 59 -4.30 -17.18 7.46
N GLU A 60 -3.63 -17.52 8.56
CA GLU A 60 -4.19 -17.34 9.92
C GLU A 60 -4.38 -15.86 10.27
N ASN A 61 -3.49 -15.00 9.77
CA ASN A 61 -3.46 -13.57 10.06
C ASN A 61 -4.25 -12.72 9.06
N TYR A 62 -5.22 -13.30 8.34
CA TYR A 62 -5.96 -12.61 7.26
C TYR A 62 -6.63 -11.31 7.73
N ASN A 63 -7.10 -11.25 8.97
CA ASN A 63 -7.74 -10.06 9.54
C ASN A 63 -6.75 -9.11 10.25
N ARG A 64 -5.44 -9.36 10.18
CA ARG A 64 -4.43 -8.47 10.77
C ARG A 64 -4.28 -7.23 9.90
N ARG A 65 -4.34 -6.05 10.53
CA ARG A 65 -4.01 -4.79 9.88
C ARG A 65 -2.57 -4.83 9.36
N PRO A 66 -2.32 -4.49 8.08
CA PRO A 66 -0.98 -4.58 7.52
C PRO A 66 0.05 -3.73 8.28
N ILE A 67 1.27 -4.23 8.38
CA ILE A 67 2.44 -3.45 8.78
C ILE A 67 3.26 -3.14 7.54
N ALA A 68 3.45 -1.87 7.22
CA ALA A 68 4.30 -1.41 6.13
C ALA A 68 5.63 -0.92 6.72
N ILE A 69 6.75 -1.50 6.31
CA ILE A 69 8.08 -1.20 6.87
C ILE A 69 9.09 -0.85 5.79
N MET A 70 9.83 0.23 6.03
CA MET A 70 10.89 0.70 5.14
C MET A 70 12.15 -0.14 5.30
N LEU A 71 12.68 -0.66 4.20
CA LEU A 71 13.86 -1.52 4.14
C LEU A 71 14.98 -0.89 3.31
N ALA A 72 16.22 -1.22 3.64
CA ALA A 72 17.39 -0.77 2.91
C ALA A 72 17.61 -1.50 1.60
N GLU A 73 18.22 -0.79 0.66
CA GLU A 73 18.64 -1.36 -0.62
C GLU A 73 20.16 -1.35 -0.82
N ASP A 74 20.91 -0.69 0.08
CA ASP A 74 22.36 -0.57 0.01
C ASP A 74 23.01 -1.97 -0.10
N PRO A 75 23.98 -2.22 -0.99
CA PRO A 75 24.61 -3.55 -1.16
C PRO A 75 25.12 -4.19 0.13
N ILE A 76 25.64 -3.38 1.07
CA ILE A 76 26.14 -3.82 2.38
C ILE A 76 25.06 -4.43 3.29
N THR A 77 23.78 -4.17 3.02
CA THR A 77 22.65 -4.70 3.80
C THR A 77 22.15 -6.05 3.30
N ARG A 78 22.68 -6.52 2.16
CA ARG A 78 22.20 -7.73 1.49
C ARG A 78 22.92 -8.96 2.04
N PRO A 79 22.23 -10.11 2.23
CA PRO A 79 20.79 -10.31 2.05
C PRO A 79 19.95 -9.66 3.18
N LEU A 80 18.77 -9.15 2.82
CA LEU A 80 17.78 -8.62 3.77
C LEU A 80 17.08 -9.74 4.53
N SER A 81 16.57 -9.42 5.72
CA SER A 81 15.85 -10.32 6.62
C SER A 81 14.35 -10.08 6.55
N GLY A 82 13.57 -11.14 6.32
CA GLY A 82 12.11 -11.15 6.34
C GLY A 82 11.45 -10.73 5.03
N ILE A 83 12.20 -10.33 4.01
CA ILE A 83 11.63 -9.80 2.75
C ILE A 83 10.91 -10.87 1.94
N ALA A 84 11.35 -12.13 2.01
CA ALA A 84 10.64 -13.22 1.33
C ALA A 84 9.27 -13.50 1.95
N GLU A 85 8.98 -13.03 3.15
CA GLU A 85 7.69 -13.23 3.82
C GLU A 85 6.72 -12.05 3.61
N ALA A 86 7.13 -11.01 2.90
CA ALA A 86 6.27 -9.87 2.58
C ALA A 86 5.14 -10.30 1.63
N ASP A 87 3.93 -9.83 1.92
CA ASP A 87 2.74 -10.04 1.09
C ASP A 87 2.78 -9.15 -0.15
N LEU A 88 3.27 -7.92 0.04
CA LEU A 88 3.50 -6.95 -1.03
C LEU A 88 4.79 -6.17 -0.77
N VAL A 89 5.58 -5.92 -1.81
CA VAL A 89 6.75 -5.04 -1.74
C VAL A 89 6.62 -3.94 -2.76
N ILE A 90 6.93 -2.70 -2.37
CA ILE A 90 7.07 -1.58 -3.29
C ILE A 90 8.52 -1.12 -3.30
N GLU A 91 9.17 -1.15 -4.46
CA GLU A 91 10.48 -0.55 -4.68
C GLU A 91 10.33 0.73 -5.50
N MET A 92 10.95 1.82 -5.06
CA MET A 92 10.99 3.06 -5.85
C MET A 92 12.30 3.84 -5.66
N PRO A 93 12.66 4.72 -6.62
CA PRO A 93 13.79 5.64 -6.49
C PRO A 93 13.63 6.59 -5.31
N VAL A 94 14.67 6.69 -4.50
CA VAL A 94 14.80 7.69 -3.41
C VAL A 94 15.92 8.71 -3.66
N ILE A 95 16.59 8.55 -4.80
CA ILE A 95 17.39 9.54 -5.52
C ILE A 95 17.18 9.23 -7.01
N THR A 96 16.72 10.21 -7.80
CA THR A 96 16.38 10.02 -9.22
C THR A 96 17.52 9.37 -9.99
N GLY A 97 17.21 8.34 -10.80
CA GLY A 97 18.17 7.61 -11.63
C GLY A 97 19.25 6.82 -10.89
N SER A 98 19.16 6.63 -9.57
CA SER A 98 20.22 5.97 -8.80
C SER A 98 19.73 5.01 -7.71
N ILE A 99 19.58 5.49 -6.48
CA ILE A 99 19.33 4.67 -5.29
C ILE A 99 17.83 4.39 -5.18
N THR A 100 17.45 3.12 -5.03
CA THR A 100 16.09 2.72 -4.68
C THR A 100 15.92 2.47 -3.19
N ARG A 101 14.68 2.34 -2.74
CA ARG A 101 14.33 1.85 -1.42
C ARG A 101 13.08 0.98 -1.52
N MET A 102 12.92 0.07 -0.57
CA MET A 102 11.74 -0.78 -0.49
C MET A 102 10.85 -0.43 0.69
N MET A 103 9.55 -0.62 0.52
CA MET A 103 8.57 -0.76 1.58
C MET A 103 7.96 -2.15 1.48
N ALA A 104 8.21 -3.00 2.47
CA ALA A 104 7.61 -4.31 2.58
C ALA A 104 6.32 -4.21 3.42
N VAL A 105 5.24 -4.79 2.92
CA VAL A 105 3.92 -4.80 3.56
C VAL A 105 3.59 -6.23 3.98
N PHE A 106 3.29 -6.38 5.27
CA PHE A 106 2.99 -7.66 5.90
C PHE A 106 1.56 -7.64 6.45
N GLN A 107 0.67 -8.37 5.81
CA GLN A 107 -0.66 -8.72 6.30
C GLN A 107 -0.66 -10.12 6.92
N CYS A 108 -0.15 -11.13 6.24
CA CYS A 108 -0.08 -12.51 6.71
C CYS A 108 1.30 -12.89 7.26
N GLY A 109 2.37 -12.46 6.58
CA GLY A 109 3.75 -12.82 6.91
C GLY A 109 4.19 -12.36 8.30
N SER A 110 4.87 -13.20 9.06
CA SER A 110 5.28 -12.88 10.44
C SER A 110 6.75 -13.20 10.68
N PRO A 111 7.65 -12.51 9.96
CA PRO A 111 9.08 -12.77 10.05
C PRO A 111 9.62 -12.53 11.46
N GLU A 112 10.46 -13.46 11.92
CA GLU A 112 11.16 -13.39 13.21
C GLU A 112 12.15 -12.21 13.27
N GLU A 113 12.73 -11.85 12.13
CA GLU A 113 13.64 -10.71 12.00
C GLU A 113 13.33 -9.95 10.70
N ILE A 114 13.28 -8.61 10.81
CA ILE A 114 13.03 -7.71 9.69
C ILE A 114 14.15 -6.67 9.64
N GLY A 115 14.81 -6.54 8.50
CA GLY A 115 15.77 -5.47 8.28
C GLY A 115 16.73 -5.73 7.10
N SER A 116 17.69 -4.85 6.86
CA SER A 116 17.94 -3.62 7.62
C SER A 116 16.84 -2.57 7.42
N VAL A 117 16.30 -2.05 8.51
CA VAL A 117 15.25 -1.00 8.50
C VAL A 117 15.86 0.34 8.08
N ARG A 118 15.12 1.10 7.27
CA ARG A 118 15.58 2.38 6.71
C ARG A 118 14.59 3.52 6.89
N SER A 119 15.07 4.70 6.49
CA SER A 119 14.34 5.95 6.65
C SER A 119 13.13 6.04 5.74
N ALA A 120 12.05 6.61 6.28
CA ALA A 120 10.87 7.01 5.55
C ALA A 120 11.19 8.04 4.45
N ARG A 121 10.40 7.97 3.38
CA ARG A 121 10.28 8.97 2.33
C ARG A 121 8.81 9.33 2.20
N HIS A 122 8.54 10.58 1.85
CA HIS A 122 7.19 11.14 1.89
C HIS A 122 6.27 10.46 0.87
N ASP A 123 6.81 10.01 -0.25
CA ASP A 123 6.11 9.31 -1.33
C ASP A 123 5.59 7.92 -0.89
N PHE A 124 6.22 7.27 0.09
CA PHE A 124 5.73 5.98 0.60
C PHE A 124 4.53 6.11 1.54
N ILE A 125 4.35 7.28 2.17
CA ILE A 125 3.25 7.52 3.12
C ILE A 125 1.87 7.37 2.46
N PRO A 126 1.55 8.00 1.30
CA PRO A 126 0.26 7.82 0.66
C PRO A 126 0.03 6.35 0.27
N LEU A 127 1.07 5.61 -0.13
CA LEU A 127 0.97 4.19 -0.44
C LEU A 127 0.64 3.37 0.82
N ALA A 128 1.35 3.59 1.93
CA ALA A 128 1.05 2.95 3.21
C ALA A 128 -0.37 3.25 3.70
N LEU A 129 -0.85 4.49 3.51
CA LEU A 129 -2.23 4.89 3.79
C LEU A 129 -3.24 4.11 2.94
N GLY A 130 -2.92 3.85 1.67
CA GLY A 130 -3.77 3.09 0.75
C GLY A 130 -3.95 1.63 1.14
N PHE A 131 -2.98 1.05 1.85
CA PHE A 131 -3.07 -0.29 2.44
C PHE A 131 -3.66 -0.29 3.86
N ASP A 132 -4.09 0.87 4.36
CA ASP A 132 -4.50 1.05 5.75
C ASP A 132 -3.44 0.54 6.75
N ALA A 133 -2.16 0.66 6.41
CA ALA A 133 -1.09 0.05 7.19
C ALA A 133 -0.76 0.84 8.47
N ILE A 134 -0.11 0.17 9.42
CA ILE A 134 0.75 0.82 10.42
C ILE A 134 2.13 0.95 9.78
N TYR A 135 2.70 2.15 9.82
CA TYR A 135 3.94 2.47 9.11
C TYR A 135 5.14 2.42 10.05
N ALA A 136 6.18 1.68 9.68
CA ALA A 136 7.38 1.47 10.49
C ALA A 136 8.64 1.87 9.72
N HIS A 137 9.57 2.56 10.37
CA HIS A 137 10.80 3.07 9.74
C HIS A 137 11.86 3.46 10.76
N TRP A 138 13.02 3.86 10.26
CA TRP A 138 14.13 4.40 11.06
C TRP A 138 14.46 5.83 10.64
N GLY A 139 13.77 6.81 11.24
CA GLY A 139 13.84 8.22 10.85
C GLY A 139 13.31 8.47 9.44
N GLY A 140 13.54 9.66 8.88
CA GLY A 140 12.96 10.02 7.58
C GLY A 140 13.63 11.22 6.93
N SER A 141 13.30 11.49 5.67
CA SER A 141 13.51 12.84 5.11
C SER A 141 12.69 13.86 5.91
N HIS A 142 13.13 15.12 5.98
CA HIS A 142 12.37 16.17 6.66
C HIS A 142 10.94 16.28 6.12
N PHE A 143 10.75 16.20 4.79
CA PHE A 143 9.43 16.11 4.15
C PHE A 143 8.52 14.98 4.67
N ALA A 144 9.11 13.84 5.05
CA ALA A 144 8.37 12.69 5.55
C ALA A 144 8.05 12.89 7.04
N LEU A 145 9.05 13.30 7.82
CA LEU A 145 8.90 13.54 9.26
C LEU A 145 7.86 14.63 9.54
N ASP A 146 7.91 15.75 8.81
CA ASP A 146 6.94 16.83 8.93
C ASP A 146 5.49 16.34 8.77
N LYS A 147 5.26 15.36 7.88
CA LYS A 147 3.94 14.75 7.69
C LYS A 147 3.60 13.76 8.78
N LEU A 148 4.54 12.89 9.15
CA LEU A 148 4.35 11.89 10.20
C LEU A 148 4.05 12.54 11.56
N ASP A 149 4.69 13.66 11.86
CA ASP A 149 4.51 14.42 13.10
C ASP A 149 3.11 15.04 13.23
N THR A 150 2.37 15.20 12.11
CA THR A 150 0.95 15.60 12.16
C THR A 150 0.01 14.48 12.62
N GLY A 151 0.51 13.24 12.75
CA GLY A 151 -0.30 12.07 13.08
C GLY A 151 -1.09 11.51 11.89
N ILE A 152 -0.65 11.79 10.66
CA ILE A 152 -1.35 11.41 9.42
C ILE A 152 -1.56 9.89 9.29
N ILE A 153 -0.66 9.09 9.84
CA ILE A 153 -0.69 7.63 9.87
C ILE A 153 -0.22 7.10 11.23
N ASN A 154 -0.71 5.92 11.63
CA ASN A 154 -0.16 5.24 12.80
C ASN A 154 1.27 4.81 12.53
N ASN A 155 2.20 5.30 13.34
CA ASN A 155 3.61 5.39 13.00
C ASN A 155 4.48 4.77 14.11
N LEU A 156 5.44 3.93 13.72
CA LEU A 156 6.45 3.33 14.58
C LEU A 156 7.84 3.78 14.11
N ASP A 157 8.40 4.80 14.76
CA ASP A 157 9.73 5.33 14.44
C ASP A 157 10.79 4.77 15.40
N ALA A 158 11.81 4.13 14.85
CA ALA A 158 12.96 3.61 15.59
C ALA A 158 13.82 4.71 16.24
N MET A 159 13.68 5.98 15.85
CA MET A 159 14.35 7.11 16.52
C MET A 159 13.78 7.37 17.92
N ILE A 160 12.47 7.14 18.10
CA ILE A 160 11.79 7.19 19.40
C ILE A 160 11.87 5.82 20.08
N ASN A 161 11.80 4.75 19.27
CA ASN A 161 11.86 3.35 19.68
C ASN A 161 10.86 2.96 20.78
N THR A 162 9.63 3.47 20.65
CA THR A 162 8.56 3.25 21.63
C THR A 162 8.35 1.76 21.90
N TYR A 163 8.36 1.39 23.19
CA TYR A 163 8.22 0.01 23.65
C TYR A 163 9.30 -0.97 23.14
N ASN A 164 10.47 -0.47 22.75
CA ASN A 164 11.58 -1.28 22.19
C ASN A 164 11.15 -2.07 20.94
N SER A 165 10.40 -1.40 20.06
CA SER A 165 9.94 -1.94 18.78
C SER A 165 11.09 -2.25 17.82
N PHE A 166 12.27 -1.66 18.01
CA PHE A 166 13.45 -1.85 17.17
C PHE A 166 14.69 -2.16 18.01
N PHE A 167 15.69 -2.75 17.37
CA PHE A 167 17.00 -3.05 17.97
C PHE A 167 18.12 -2.85 16.95
N ARG A 168 19.36 -2.72 17.45
CA ARG A 168 20.57 -2.70 16.62
C ARG A 168 21.30 -4.03 16.69
N LYS A 169 21.79 -4.54 15.56
CA LYS A 169 22.66 -5.73 15.50
C LYS A 169 24.13 -5.32 15.64
N SER A 170 24.85 -6.01 16.53
CA SER A 170 26.30 -5.86 16.65
C SER A 170 27.01 -6.40 15.40
N GLY A 171 28.14 -5.79 15.04
CA GLY A 171 28.96 -6.25 13.91
C GLY A 171 28.50 -5.75 12.53
N ILE A 172 27.39 -5.01 12.46
CA ILE A 172 26.96 -4.28 11.27
C ILE A 172 27.17 -2.79 11.55
N ILE A 173 27.77 -2.06 10.61
CA ILE A 173 28.06 -0.63 10.78
C ILE A 173 26.79 0.21 10.70
N GLU A 174 26.70 1.26 11.50
CA GLU A 174 25.64 2.25 11.33
C GLU A 174 25.78 2.97 9.97
N PRO A 175 24.68 3.34 9.31
CA PRO A 175 23.30 3.20 9.77
C PRO A 175 22.64 1.87 9.35
N HIS A 176 23.39 0.86 8.89
CA HIS A 176 22.87 -0.37 8.27
C HIS A 176 22.43 -1.45 9.27
N ASN A 177 22.57 -1.20 10.58
CA ASN A 177 22.43 -2.22 11.61
C ASN A 177 21.08 -2.20 12.34
N GLY A 178 20.08 -1.49 11.83
CA GLY A 178 18.75 -1.38 12.44
C GLY A 178 17.82 -2.51 12.03
N PHE A 179 17.20 -3.19 13.00
CA PHE A 179 16.33 -4.35 12.80
C PHE A 179 15.10 -4.30 13.71
N THR A 180 14.11 -5.13 13.39
CA THR A 180 12.93 -5.40 14.21
C THR A 180 12.45 -6.84 13.97
N SER A 181 11.23 -7.17 14.41
CA SER A 181 10.54 -8.45 14.24
C SER A 181 9.04 -8.16 14.20
N MET A 182 8.23 -9.00 13.57
CA MET A 182 6.78 -8.79 13.56
C MET A 182 6.20 -8.67 14.99
N ASP A 183 6.63 -9.52 15.93
CA ASP A 183 6.18 -9.51 17.32
C ASP A 183 6.43 -8.16 18.02
N ARG A 184 7.61 -7.57 17.85
CA ARG A 184 7.96 -6.25 18.40
C ARG A 184 7.07 -5.14 17.85
N LEU A 185 6.83 -5.14 16.55
CA LEU A 185 5.99 -4.13 15.90
C LEU A 185 4.54 -4.25 16.37
N LEU A 186 3.99 -5.48 16.41
CA LEU A 186 2.64 -5.74 16.90
C LEU A 186 2.49 -5.41 18.39
N ASN A 187 3.48 -5.74 19.22
CA ASN A 187 3.47 -5.40 20.64
C ASN A 187 3.43 -3.88 20.87
N ALA A 188 4.25 -3.13 20.14
CA ALA A 188 4.27 -1.68 20.23
C ALA A 188 2.97 -1.06 19.73
N ALA A 189 2.45 -1.50 18.59
CA ALA A 189 1.18 -1.05 18.05
C ALA A 189 0.01 -1.28 19.03
N GLN A 190 -0.05 -2.47 19.64
CA GLN A 190 -1.07 -2.81 20.63
C GLN A 190 -0.98 -1.90 21.87
N LYS A 191 0.23 -1.68 22.40
CA LYS A 191 0.44 -0.81 23.57
C LYS A 191 0.22 0.68 23.29
N LEU A 192 0.35 1.09 22.03
CA LEU A 192 -0.04 2.43 21.57
C LEU A 192 -1.55 2.57 21.35
N GLY A 193 -2.32 1.48 21.49
CA GLY A 193 -3.77 1.47 21.27
C GLY A 193 -4.16 1.59 19.80
N TYR A 194 -3.26 1.22 18.88
CA TYR A 194 -3.58 1.21 17.47
C TYR A 194 -4.60 0.12 17.16
N ARG A 195 -5.46 0.38 16.17
CA ARG A 195 -6.34 -0.63 15.61
C ARG A 195 -5.52 -1.75 14.98
N MET A 196 -5.91 -3.00 15.25
CA MET A 196 -5.22 -4.20 14.78
C MET A 196 -6.02 -5.02 13.75
N ASP A 197 -7.33 -4.80 13.60
CA ASP A 197 -8.15 -5.43 12.55
C ASP A 197 -7.91 -4.78 11.19
N ASN A 198 -7.97 -5.56 10.12
CA ASN A 198 -7.78 -5.11 8.75
C ASN A 198 -9.03 -4.38 8.21
N LYS A 199 -8.82 -3.25 7.53
CA LYS A 199 -9.87 -2.53 6.78
C LYS A 199 -9.47 -2.21 5.35
N PHE A 200 -8.35 -2.74 4.88
CA PHE A 200 -8.00 -2.66 3.48
C PHE A 200 -9.02 -3.46 2.67
N SER A 201 -9.57 -2.85 1.62
CA SER A 201 -10.59 -3.49 0.77
C SER A 201 -10.02 -4.67 -0.04
N GLY A 202 -8.69 -4.77 -0.15
CA GLY A 202 -8.02 -5.86 -0.83
C GLY A 202 -7.94 -5.70 -2.33
N TYR A 203 -7.17 -6.56 -2.99
CA TYR A 203 -7.18 -6.73 -4.44
C TYR A 203 -8.16 -7.84 -4.83
N SER A 204 -8.68 -7.79 -6.05
CA SER A 204 -9.48 -8.89 -6.59
C SER A 204 -8.54 -9.98 -7.11
N HIS A 205 -8.87 -11.24 -6.86
CA HIS A 205 -8.05 -12.37 -7.31
C HIS A 205 -8.77 -13.30 -8.27
N LEU A 206 -7.98 -14.00 -9.08
CA LEU A 206 -8.43 -15.08 -9.97
C LEU A 206 -8.58 -16.38 -9.16
N ASP A 207 -9.61 -17.17 -9.48
CA ASP A 207 -9.79 -18.50 -8.89
C ASP A 207 -8.83 -19.55 -9.49
N ASN A 208 -8.42 -19.36 -10.75
CA ASN A 208 -7.52 -20.27 -11.45
C ASN A 208 -6.07 -19.78 -11.35
N LEU A 209 -5.22 -20.61 -10.76
CA LEU A 209 -3.80 -20.38 -10.58
C LEU A 209 -2.95 -20.80 -11.78
N ASN A 210 -3.48 -21.60 -12.70
CA ASN A 210 -2.67 -22.10 -13.80
C ASN A 210 -2.64 -21.09 -14.95
N PRO A 211 -1.45 -20.79 -15.49
CA PRO A 211 -1.33 -19.95 -16.68
C PRO A 211 -2.06 -20.60 -17.86
N PRO A 212 -2.79 -19.82 -18.69
CA PRO A 212 -3.24 -20.31 -19.99
C PRO A 212 -2.03 -20.86 -20.77
N ASP A 213 -2.17 -22.05 -21.36
CA ASP A 213 -1.13 -22.70 -22.18
C ASP A 213 0.23 -22.95 -21.49
N GLY A 214 0.28 -22.95 -20.15
CA GLY A 214 1.49 -23.26 -19.38
C GLY A 214 2.40 -22.05 -19.08
N GLY A 215 2.08 -20.87 -19.62
CA GLY A 215 2.81 -19.61 -19.37
C GLY A 215 4.15 -19.52 -20.12
N GLN A 216 4.47 -18.31 -20.61
CA GLN A 216 5.68 -18.12 -21.41
C GLN A 216 6.89 -17.89 -20.51
N LYS A 217 7.90 -18.76 -20.64
CA LYS A 217 9.18 -18.56 -19.96
C LYS A 217 9.82 -17.27 -20.45
N GLY A 218 10.24 -16.43 -19.51
CA GLY A 218 10.86 -15.17 -19.85
C GLY A 218 11.48 -14.47 -18.66
N ARG A 219 12.13 -13.34 -18.96
CA ARG A 219 12.78 -12.46 -18.00
C ARG A 219 12.25 -11.05 -18.10
N LEU A 220 11.81 -10.52 -16.97
CA LEU A 220 11.46 -9.10 -16.83
C LEU A 220 12.68 -8.36 -16.28
N ILE A 221 13.22 -7.41 -17.06
CA ILE A 221 14.33 -6.54 -16.67
C ILE A 221 13.76 -5.19 -16.21
N ILE A 222 14.28 -4.68 -15.10
CA ILE A 222 13.93 -3.38 -14.54
C ILE A 222 15.19 -2.52 -14.45
N GLY A 223 15.19 -1.43 -15.21
CA GLY A 223 16.36 -0.60 -15.50
C GLY A 223 16.83 0.31 -14.37
N TYR A 224 16.70 -0.08 -13.10
CA TYR A 224 17.29 0.68 -12.00
C TYR A 224 18.81 0.80 -12.15
N GLY A 225 19.36 1.89 -11.62
CA GLY A 225 20.77 2.25 -11.79
C GLY A 225 21.72 1.33 -11.01
N ASN A 226 22.92 1.10 -11.55
CA ASN A 226 24.05 0.45 -10.87
C ASN A 226 23.66 -0.86 -10.15
N HIS A 227 24.02 -0.97 -8.86
CA HIS A 227 23.76 -2.13 -8.00
C HIS A 227 22.29 -2.33 -7.62
N TYR A 228 21.39 -1.46 -8.07
CA TYR A 228 19.95 -1.56 -7.86
C TYR A 228 19.24 -2.24 -9.04
N ARG A 229 19.97 -2.58 -10.12
CA ARG A 229 19.40 -3.31 -11.25
C ARG A 229 18.77 -4.62 -10.81
N VAL A 230 17.55 -4.84 -11.27
CA VAL A 230 16.72 -5.98 -10.92
C VAL A 230 16.26 -6.70 -12.17
N TYR A 231 16.09 -8.01 -12.07
CA TYR A 231 15.29 -8.75 -13.02
C TYR A 231 14.56 -9.92 -12.34
N TYR A 232 13.52 -10.39 -13.02
CA TYR A 232 12.72 -11.52 -12.59
C TYR A 232 12.73 -12.59 -13.68
N ASP A 233 13.12 -13.81 -13.32
CA ASP A 233 12.99 -14.97 -14.19
C ASP A 233 11.68 -15.69 -13.87
N TYR A 234 10.78 -15.76 -14.85
CA TYR A 234 9.56 -16.54 -14.70
C TYR A 234 9.87 -18.04 -14.80
N ASP A 235 9.35 -18.78 -13.83
CA ASP A 235 9.44 -20.23 -13.69
C ASP A 235 8.04 -20.83 -13.91
N PRO A 236 7.76 -21.39 -15.10
CA PRO A 236 6.45 -21.97 -15.40
C PRO A 236 6.08 -23.18 -14.54
N GLU A 237 7.07 -23.92 -14.01
CA GLU A 237 6.81 -25.13 -13.20
C GLU A 237 6.24 -24.77 -11.83
N GLU A 238 6.73 -23.68 -11.23
CA GLU A 238 6.26 -23.17 -9.95
C GLU A 238 5.24 -22.03 -10.09
N ASN A 239 5.02 -21.51 -11.30
CA ASN A 239 4.24 -20.31 -11.61
C ASN A 239 4.65 -19.10 -10.75
N VAL A 240 5.95 -18.78 -10.77
CA VAL A 240 6.53 -17.68 -9.98
C VAL A 240 7.60 -16.93 -10.73
N TYR A 241 7.81 -15.68 -10.34
CA TYR A 241 8.88 -14.81 -10.78
C TYR A 241 10.00 -14.82 -9.73
N ARG A 242 11.14 -15.42 -10.07
CA ARG A 242 12.32 -15.48 -9.19
C ARG A 242 13.13 -14.20 -9.32
N ARG A 243 13.28 -13.48 -8.21
CA ARG A 243 13.93 -12.18 -8.19
C ARG A 243 15.46 -12.30 -8.16
N TRP A 244 16.11 -11.47 -8.97
CA TRP A 244 17.54 -11.27 -9.02
C TRP A 244 17.85 -9.78 -8.89
N ARG A 245 18.95 -9.47 -8.22
CA ARG A 245 19.42 -8.10 -8.01
C ARG A 245 20.93 -8.07 -8.13
N ASP A 246 21.44 -7.11 -8.89
CA ASP A 246 22.87 -6.99 -9.21
C ASP A 246 23.49 -8.32 -9.71
N ASN A 247 22.76 -9.01 -10.59
CA ASN A 247 23.13 -10.32 -11.16
C ASN A 247 23.31 -11.45 -10.13
N GLN A 248 22.80 -11.30 -8.92
CA GLN A 248 22.80 -12.34 -7.89
C GLN A 248 21.36 -12.72 -7.54
N ARG A 249 21.15 -13.99 -7.18
CA ARG A 249 19.87 -14.43 -6.62
C ARG A 249 19.58 -13.61 -5.39
N GLU A 250 18.41 -13.00 -5.33
CA GLU A 250 18.04 -12.27 -4.14
C GLU A 250 17.60 -13.26 -3.07
N ILE A 251 18.44 -13.47 -2.06
CA ILE A 251 18.19 -14.40 -0.96
C ILE A 251 17.61 -13.64 0.23
N ASP A 252 16.62 -14.22 0.88
CA ASP A 252 16.16 -13.79 2.20
C ASP A 252 17.02 -14.42 3.30
N LYS A 253 17.52 -13.59 4.22
CA LYS A 253 18.48 -14.00 5.25
C LYS A 253 17.88 -14.99 6.26
N ASN A 254 16.60 -14.88 6.57
CA ASN A 254 15.94 -15.71 7.58
C ASN A 254 15.78 -17.14 7.07
N SER A 255 15.24 -17.26 5.86
CA SER A 255 14.86 -18.55 5.27
C SER A 255 15.97 -19.19 4.44
N GLY A 256 16.92 -18.40 3.92
CA GLY A 256 17.91 -18.83 2.94
C GLY A 256 17.33 -19.09 1.54
N ASN A 257 16.03 -18.85 1.36
CA ASN A 257 15.34 -19.04 0.09
C ASN A 257 15.51 -17.83 -0.81
N GLN A 258 15.44 -18.05 -2.12
CA GLN A 258 15.34 -16.96 -3.08
C GLN A 258 13.98 -16.28 -2.97
N VAL A 259 13.98 -14.95 -3.04
CA VAL A 259 12.78 -14.11 -3.12
C VAL A 259 12.02 -14.41 -4.41
N LYS A 260 10.70 -14.57 -4.28
CA LYS A 260 9.78 -14.89 -5.38
C LYS A 260 8.55 -14.00 -5.30
N ALA A 261 7.98 -13.70 -6.46
CA ALA A 261 6.70 -13.03 -6.61
C ALA A 261 5.76 -13.90 -7.46
N SER A 262 4.46 -13.82 -7.20
CA SER A 262 3.44 -14.37 -8.12
C SER A 262 3.03 -13.31 -9.14
N VAL A 263 2.99 -12.05 -8.70
CA VAL A 263 2.67 -10.89 -9.55
C VAL A 263 3.80 -9.87 -9.43
N VAL A 264 4.30 -9.40 -10.58
CA VAL A 264 5.22 -8.25 -10.65
C VAL A 264 4.54 -7.14 -11.44
N ILE A 265 4.52 -5.93 -10.91
CA ILE A 265 3.86 -4.78 -11.51
C ILE A 265 4.89 -3.69 -11.72
N ILE A 266 5.05 -3.26 -12.97
CA ILE A 266 5.76 -2.03 -13.30
C ILE A 266 4.77 -0.87 -13.16
N MET A 267 5.03 0.05 -12.24
CA MET A 267 4.24 1.27 -12.06
C MET A 267 5.03 2.45 -12.61
N LYS A 268 4.60 3.07 -13.71
CA LYS A 268 5.29 4.22 -14.30
C LYS A 268 4.90 5.50 -13.57
N ALA A 269 5.86 6.17 -12.94
CA ALA A 269 5.65 7.42 -12.23
C ALA A 269 6.72 8.45 -12.58
N GLU A 270 6.36 9.73 -12.54
CA GLU A 270 7.35 10.81 -12.66
C GLU A 270 8.18 10.90 -11.39
N SER A 271 9.47 11.17 -11.55
CA SER A 271 10.43 11.34 -10.47
C SER A 271 11.23 12.60 -10.74
N ARG A 272 11.28 13.50 -9.77
CA ARG A 272 12.01 14.77 -9.90
C ARG A 272 12.75 15.10 -8.63
N MET A 273 13.96 15.64 -8.77
CA MET A 273 14.71 16.15 -7.63
C MET A 273 14.02 17.39 -7.05
N ILE A 274 13.79 17.39 -5.75
CA ILE A 274 13.17 18.51 -5.01
C ILE A 274 14.18 19.26 -4.15
N GLU A 275 15.21 18.57 -3.68
CA GLU A 275 16.34 19.18 -2.96
C GLU A 275 17.61 18.39 -3.30
N PRO A 276 18.27 18.73 -4.44
CA PRO A 276 19.45 18.02 -4.90
C PRO A 276 20.63 18.12 -3.92
N PRO A 277 21.45 17.06 -3.79
CA PRO A 277 21.35 15.76 -4.47
C PRO A 277 20.55 14.72 -3.68
N ASN A 278 19.91 15.09 -2.56
CA ASN A 278 19.52 14.14 -1.51
C ASN A 278 18.07 13.68 -1.57
N TYR A 279 17.19 14.49 -2.17
CA TYR A 279 15.76 14.25 -2.14
C TYR A 279 15.12 14.44 -3.52
N ASN A 280 14.43 13.40 -3.95
CA ASN A 280 13.45 13.43 -5.02
C ASN A 280 12.03 13.31 -4.45
N GLU A 281 11.07 13.60 -5.30
CA GLU A 281 9.65 13.29 -5.16
C GLU A 281 9.29 12.35 -6.30
N VAL A 282 8.44 11.36 -6.02
CA VAL A 282 7.91 10.41 -6.98
C VAL A 282 6.40 10.53 -6.98
N ASP A 283 5.81 10.83 -8.13
CA ASP A 283 4.37 11.08 -8.27
C ASP A 283 3.59 9.77 -8.20
N VAL A 284 3.35 9.29 -6.98
CA VAL A 284 2.61 8.05 -6.66
C VAL A 284 1.12 8.28 -6.38
N GLU A 285 0.67 9.52 -6.54
CA GLU A 285 -0.71 9.97 -6.41
C GLU A 285 -1.17 10.53 -7.76
N GLY A 286 -2.39 10.19 -8.19
CA GLY A 286 -2.86 10.47 -9.54
C GLY A 286 -3.08 9.19 -10.33
N GLU A 287 -2.66 9.18 -11.59
CA GLU A 287 -2.79 8.05 -12.49
C GLU A 287 -1.61 7.98 -13.45
N GLY A 288 -1.31 6.78 -13.95
CA GLY A 288 -0.23 6.56 -14.92
C GLY A 288 -0.25 5.15 -15.48
N GLU A 289 0.69 4.86 -16.37
CA GLU A 289 0.77 3.54 -17.00
C GLU A 289 1.22 2.47 -16.00
N ALA A 290 0.60 1.29 -16.07
CA ALA A 290 1.05 0.10 -15.35
C ALA A 290 1.17 -1.10 -16.30
N ILE A 291 2.15 -1.95 -16.03
CA ILE A 291 2.32 -3.22 -16.74
C ILE A 291 2.39 -4.32 -15.70
N ILE A 292 1.45 -5.26 -15.75
CA ILE A 292 1.30 -6.34 -14.79
C ILE A 292 1.84 -7.62 -15.43
N TYR A 293 2.69 -8.31 -14.71
CA TYR A 293 3.27 -9.59 -15.07
C TYR A 293 2.77 -10.66 -14.10
N GLN A 294 2.00 -11.61 -14.61
CA GLN A 294 1.53 -12.78 -13.89
C GLN A 294 1.35 -13.93 -14.88
N ASN A 295 1.45 -15.19 -14.44
CA ASN A 295 1.26 -16.36 -15.31
C ASN A 295 2.20 -16.42 -16.53
N GLY A 296 3.35 -15.73 -16.49
CA GLY A 296 4.27 -15.63 -17.62
C GLY A 296 3.77 -14.73 -18.76
N GLU A 297 2.76 -13.91 -18.50
CA GLU A 297 2.15 -13.00 -19.47
C GLU A 297 2.35 -11.53 -19.08
N GLU A 298 2.28 -10.65 -20.07
CA GLU A 298 2.27 -9.20 -19.90
C GLU A 298 0.84 -8.66 -20.09
N ILE A 299 0.34 -7.92 -19.10
CA ILE A 299 -0.97 -7.27 -19.13
C ILE A 299 -0.77 -5.76 -18.99
N LYS A 300 -1.13 -5.03 -20.04
CA LYS A 300 -1.06 -3.56 -20.06
C LYS A 300 -2.29 -2.96 -19.38
N GLY A 301 -2.06 -1.97 -18.54
CA GLY A 301 -3.10 -1.26 -17.79
C GLY A 301 -2.64 0.10 -17.32
N ASN A 302 -3.36 0.63 -16.34
CA ASN A 302 -3.06 1.90 -15.69
C ASN A 302 -3.10 1.73 -14.17
N TRP A 303 -2.29 2.48 -13.44
CA TRP A 303 -2.47 2.62 -12.00
C TRP A 303 -3.25 3.89 -11.71
N LYS A 304 -4.00 3.88 -10.60
CA LYS A 304 -4.70 5.06 -10.10
C LYS A 304 -4.71 5.09 -8.59
N LYS A 305 -4.49 6.27 -8.02
CA LYS A 305 -4.60 6.53 -6.58
C LYS A 305 -5.10 7.95 -6.35
N GLU A 306 -6.19 8.09 -5.59
CA GLU A 306 -6.71 9.43 -5.26
C GLU A 306 -5.75 10.21 -4.35
N GLY A 307 -5.69 11.52 -4.57
CA GLY A 307 -4.55 12.36 -4.20
C GLY A 307 -4.35 12.78 -2.74
N SER A 308 -3.35 13.66 -2.57
CA SER A 308 -2.84 14.34 -1.38
C SER A 308 -3.01 13.63 -0.03
N TYR A 309 -2.39 12.45 0.09
CA TYR A 309 -2.32 11.67 1.32
C TYR A 309 -3.70 11.20 1.81
N PHE A 310 -4.62 10.94 0.87
CA PHE A 310 -5.89 10.31 1.20
C PHE A 310 -5.73 8.79 1.36
N LYS A 311 -6.62 8.20 2.16
CA LYS A 311 -6.73 6.74 2.36
C LYS A 311 -7.45 6.08 1.18
N SER A 312 -6.89 6.25 -0.01
CA SER A 312 -7.33 5.63 -1.25
C SER A 312 -6.44 4.45 -1.58
N LYS A 313 -7.07 3.33 -1.97
CA LYS A 313 -6.38 2.15 -2.49
C LYS A 313 -5.62 2.53 -3.77
N LEU A 314 -4.41 2.00 -3.94
CA LEU A 314 -3.70 1.99 -5.22
C LEU A 314 -4.36 0.93 -6.11
N GLN A 315 -5.06 1.36 -7.15
CA GLN A 315 -5.79 0.52 -8.09
C GLN A 315 -4.94 0.24 -9.33
N PHE A 316 -5.13 -0.94 -9.92
CA PHE A 316 -4.58 -1.30 -11.22
C PHE A 316 -5.73 -1.67 -12.15
N LEU A 317 -5.87 -0.93 -13.25
CA LEU A 317 -7.04 -0.93 -14.11
C LEU A 317 -6.66 -1.42 -15.51
N ASP A 318 -7.53 -2.19 -16.13
CA ASP A 318 -7.39 -2.63 -17.51
C ASP A 318 -7.75 -1.50 -18.50
N LYS A 319 -7.72 -1.82 -19.80
CA LYS A 319 -8.10 -0.88 -20.88
C LYS A 319 -9.56 -0.41 -20.83
N ASN A 320 -10.43 -1.13 -20.14
CA ASN A 320 -11.85 -0.81 -19.99
C ASN A 320 -12.11 0.00 -18.70
N GLY A 321 -11.10 0.20 -17.86
CA GLY A 321 -11.22 0.86 -16.56
C GLY A 321 -11.67 -0.05 -15.44
N GLU A 322 -11.69 -1.38 -15.66
CA GLU A 322 -12.02 -2.37 -14.65
C GLU A 322 -10.77 -2.79 -13.88
N GLU A 323 -10.90 -3.11 -12.58
CA GLU A 323 -9.77 -3.54 -11.78
C GLU A 323 -9.23 -4.89 -12.26
N ILE A 324 -7.92 -4.94 -12.53
CA ILE A 324 -7.22 -6.16 -12.96
C ILE A 324 -7.21 -7.14 -11.78
N LYS A 325 -7.66 -8.37 -12.06
CA LYS A 325 -7.59 -9.46 -11.09
C LYS A 325 -6.19 -10.07 -11.06
N PHE A 326 -5.67 -10.24 -9.86
CA PHE A 326 -4.37 -10.85 -9.63
C PHE A 326 -4.46 -12.36 -9.43
N ILE A 327 -3.45 -13.12 -9.82
CA ILE A 327 -3.33 -14.48 -9.28
C ILE A 327 -3.01 -14.40 -7.78
N PRO A 328 -3.55 -15.32 -6.96
CA PRO A 328 -3.15 -15.42 -5.57
C PRO A 328 -1.63 -15.56 -5.40
N GLY A 329 -1.08 -14.81 -4.46
CA GLY A 329 0.32 -14.84 -4.05
C GLY A 329 0.94 -13.47 -3.84
N LYS A 330 2.27 -13.45 -3.70
CA LYS A 330 3.04 -12.25 -3.35
C LYS A 330 3.10 -11.27 -4.51
N ILE A 331 2.98 -9.99 -4.21
CA ILE A 331 2.94 -8.91 -5.19
C ILE A 331 4.20 -8.05 -5.06
N TRP A 332 4.85 -7.76 -6.17
CA TRP A 332 5.96 -6.81 -6.23
C TRP A 332 5.59 -5.64 -7.13
N ILE A 333 5.68 -4.42 -6.62
CA ILE A 333 5.43 -3.19 -7.36
C ILE A 333 6.76 -2.46 -7.51
N GLU A 334 7.13 -2.25 -8.77
CA GLU A 334 8.40 -1.71 -9.20
C GLU A 334 8.12 -0.36 -9.83
N VAL A 335 8.32 0.70 -9.05
CA VAL A 335 8.06 2.06 -9.51
C VAL A 335 9.20 2.48 -10.41
N SER A 336 8.90 2.65 -11.69
CA SER A 336 9.87 2.95 -12.74
C SER A 336 9.70 4.38 -13.23
N GLU A 337 10.82 5.10 -13.32
CA GLU A 337 10.84 6.48 -13.83
C GLU A 337 10.52 6.51 -15.33
N GLN A 338 10.08 7.68 -15.83
CA GLN A 338 9.97 7.91 -17.27
C GLN A 338 11.32 7.72 -17.96
N GLY A 339 11.31 7.01 -19.10
CA GLY A 339 12.53 6.70 -19.86
C GLY A 339 13.39 5.57 -19.28
N GLN A 340 13.09 5.05 -18.08
CA GLN A 340 13.76 3.87 -17.56
C GLN A 340 13.36 2.63 -18.37
N GLU A 341 14.36 1.86 -18.81
CA GLU A 341 14.17 0.64 -19.59
C GLU A 341 13.50 -0.43 -18.73
N ASN A 342 12.35 -0.93 -19.20
CA ASN A 342 11.75 -2.16 -18.72
C ASN A 342 11.51 -3.06 -19.91
N LYS A 343 11.88 -4.33 -19.80
CA LYS A 343 11.89 -5.25 -20.95
C LYS A 343 11.48 -6.65 -20.53
N TRP A 344 10.52 -7.21 -21.24
CA TRP A 344 10.17 -8.63 -21.17
C TRP A 344 10.86 -9.39 -22.30
N GLU A 345 11.73 -10.34 -21.95
CA GLU A 345 12.47 -11.18 -22.88
C GLU A 345 11.97 -12.62 -22.77
N ILE A 346 11.34 -13.14 -23.83
CA ILE A 346 10.87 -14.53 -23.89
C ILE A 346 12.04 -15.42 -24.33
N PHE A 347 12.17 -16.60 -23.72
CA PHE A 347 13.23 -17.58 -24.04
C PHE A 347 12.71 -18.97 -24.33
#